data_AF-A0A7S1Q5I0-F1
#
_entry.id   AF-A0A7S1Q5I0-F1
#
_cell.length_a   1.000
_cell.length_b   1.000
_cell.length_c   1.000
_cell.angle_alpha   90.00
_cell.angle_beta   90.00
_cell.angle_gamma   90.00
#
_symmetry.space_group_name_H-M   'P 1'
#
loop_
_entity.id
_entity.type
_entity.pdbx_description
1 polymer ?
#
loop_
_entity_poly.entity_id
_entity_poly.type
_entity_poly.pdbx_seq_one_letter_code
_entity_poly.pdbx_strand_id
1 'polypeptide(L)'
;GGLIGDGPARSAAACMVALITEARHGPLRAALSQQEWQERGRRVLSEATLIVTPHCLFDHWLHEFKRLVNPAFGLRIISVPSCARLKRLTVASFLAADVVLVSSRCLLSDAYQALGDRLSKPGLRIWDGEPGER
;
A
#
# COMPACT_ATOMS: atom_id res chain seq x y z
N GLY A 1 3.57 4.92 13.08
CA GLY A 1 2.44 4.08 12.64
C GLY A 1 1.28 4.28 13.59
N GLY A 2 0.04 4.22 13.10
CA GLY A 2 -1.18 4.33 13.91
C GLY A 2 -2.14 3.19 13.59
N LEU A 3 -3.00 2.83 14.55
CA LEU A 3 -4.04 1.81 14.38
C LEU A 3 -5.39 2.53 14.23
N ILE A 4 -6.12 2.23 13.16
CA ILE A 4 -7.52 2.64 13.00
C ILE A 4 -8.39 1.43 13.29
N GLY A 5 -9.04 1.42 14.45
CA GLY A 5 -10.05 0.44 14.81
C GLY A 5 -11.43 1.06 14.62
N ASP A 6 -12.02 0.89 13.44
CA ASP A 6 -13.37 1.39 13.16
C ASP A 6 -14.21 0.28 12.51
N GLY A 7 -15.54 0.41 12.62
CA GLY A 7 -16.53 -0.34 11.86
C GLY A 7 -16.46 -0.01 10.35
N PRO A 8 -17.45 -0.41 9.55
CA PRO A 8 -17.34 -0.68 8.10
C PRO A 8 -16.47 0.31 7.32
N ALA A 9 -15.71 -0.20 6.35
CA ALA A 9 -14.55 0.40 5.66
C ALA A 9 -14.65 1.85 5.13
N ARG A 10 -15.82 2.49 5.14
CA ARG A 10 -16.04 3.86 4.66
C ARG A 10 -15.31 4.92 5.50
N SER A 11 -15.46 4.92 6.81
CA SER A 11 -14.82 5.90 7.69
C SER A 11 -13.31 5.72 7.70
N ALA A 12 -12.85 4.47 7.73
CA ALA A 12 -11.44 4.13 7.57
C ALA A 12 -10.88 4.63 6.22
N ALA A 13 -11.61 4.45 5.11
CA ALA A 13 -11.21 4.99 3.81
C ALA A 13 -11.13 6.52 3.79
N ALA A 14 -12.09 7.21 4.42
CA ALA A 14 -12.06 8.67 4.53
C ALA A 14 -10.86 9.17 5.36
N CYS A 15 -10.60 8.56 6.52
CA CYS A 15 -9.42 8.86 7.32
C CYS A 15 -8.12 8.61 6.54
N MET A 16 -8.02 7.49 5.82
CA MET A 16 -6.86 7.19 4.99
C MET A 16 -6.66 8.23 3.89
N VAL A 17 -7.71 8.66 3.18
CA VAL A 17 -7.62 9.73 2.17
C VAL A 17 -7.14 11.04 2.79
N ALA A 18 -7.64 11.42 3.97
CA ALA A 18 -7.22 12.62 4.67
C ALA A 18 -5.74 12.55 5.07
N LEU A 19 -5.30 11.42 5.64
CA LEU A 19 -3.91 11.19 6.01
C LEU A 19 -2.97 11.21 4.80
N ILE A 20 -3.36 10.58 3.69
CA ILE A 20 -2.60 10.58 2.44
C ILE A 20 -2.48 12.02 1.91
N THR A 21 -3.59 12.76 1.90
CA THR A 21 -3.61 14.14 1.42
C THR A 21 -2.66 15.02 2.23
N GLU A 22 -2.62 14.84 3.56
CA GLU A 22 -1.69 15.62 4.37
C GLU A 22 -0.23 15.16 4.23
N ALA A 23 -0.01 13.85 4.12
CA ALA A 23 1.34 13.31 3.92
C ALA A 23 2.02 13.80 2.63
N ARG A 24 1.27 14.25 1.63
CA ARG A 24 1.81 14.81 0.37
C ARG A 24 2.68 16.05 0.57
N HIS A 25 2.58 16.74 1.71
CA HIS A 25 3.35 17.96 1.98
C HIS A 25 4.72 17.69 2.63
N GLY A 26 5.01 16.44 3.01
CA GLY A 26 6.27 16.06 3.64
C GLY A 26 7.32 15.59 2.61
N PRO A 27 8.54 16.15 2.57
CA PRO A 27 9.57 15.66 1.66
C PRO A 27 9.98 14.23 2.06
N LEU A 28 10.07 13.31 1.10
CA LEU A 28 10.46 11.91 1.33
C LEU A 28 11.79 11.78 2.12
N ARG A 29 12.69 12.74 1.93
CA ARG A 29 13.97 12.83 2.65
C ARG A 29 13.81 13.00 4.17
N ALA A 30 12.76 13.67 4.62
CA ALA A 30 12.47 13.82 6.05
C ALA A 30 11.90 12.52 6.68
N ALA A 31 11.34 11.64 5.86
CA ALA A 31 10.78 10.36 6.30
C ALA A 31 11.80 9.21 6.33
N LEU A 32 12.88 9.31 5.55
CA LEU A 32 13.90 8.27 5.43
C LEU A 32 15.07 8.53 6.39
N SER A 33 15.58 7.46 6.99
CA SER A 33 16.87 7.49 7.68
C SER A 33 18.01 7.79 6.71
N GLN A 34 19.15 8.25 7.24
CA GLN A 34 20.35 8.50 6.44
C GLN A 34 20.82 7.24 5.70
N GLN A 35 20.67 6.06 6.30
CA GLN A 35 21.03 4.79 5.67
C GLN A 35 20.11 4.47 4.48
N GLU A 36 18.79 4.61 4.63
CA GLU A 36 17.82 4.38 3.55
C GLU A 36 18.01 5.35 2.39
N TRP A 37 18.40 6.59 2.67
CA TRP A 37 18.71 7.58 1.63
C TRP A 37 19.94 7.21 0.80
N GLN A 38 20.96 6.60 1.41
CA GLN A 38 22.15 6.14 0.69
C GLN A 38 21.83 4.96 -0.24
N GLU A 39 20.79 4.18 0.06
CA GLU A 39 20.35 3.06 -0.79
C GLU A 39 19.55 3.49 -2.03
N ARG A 40 19.30 4.79 -2.23
CA ARG A 40 18.59 5.32 -3.41
C ARG A 40 19.20 4.94 -4.76
N GLY A 41 20.48 4.58 -4.80
CA GLY A 41 21.14 4.08 -6.02
C GLY A 41 20.80 2.62 -6.35
N ARG A 42 20.22 1.87 -5.40
CA ARG A 42 19.85 0.46 -5.51
C ARG A 42 18.35 0.23 -5.48
N ARG A 43 17.57 1.21 -5.01
CA ARG A 43 16.12 1.13 -4.83
C ARG A 43 15.42 2.28 -5.56
N VAL A 44 14.24 2.00 -6.08
CA VAL A 44 13.34 3.04 -6.56
C VAL A 44 12.57 3.59 -5.37
N LEU A 45 12.75 4.88 -5.09
CA LEU A 45 12.00 5.58 -4.06
C LEU A 45 10.70 6.14 -4.66
N SER A 46 9.57 5.89 -4.03
CA SER A 46 8.25 6.44 -4.42
C SER A 46 7.60 7.14 -3.23
N GLU A 47 6.93 8.25 -3.50
CA GLU A 47 6.09 8.99 -2.54
C GLU A 47 4.66 8.42 -2.46
N ALA A 48 4.35 7.40 -3.27
CA ALA A 48 3.05 6.77 -3.27
C ALA A 48 2.76 6.10 -1.92
N THR A 49 1.54 6.28 -1.40
CA THR A 49 1.09 5.50 -0.25
C THR A 49 0.71 4.09 -0.68
N LEU A 50 1.40 3.09 -0.13
CA LEU A 50 1.06 1.69 -0.31
C LEU A 50 -0.05 1.28 0.65
N ILE A 51 -1.15 0.78 0.12
CA ILE A 51 -2.26 0.23 0.89
C ILE A 51 -2.40 -1.25 0.55
N VAL A 52 -2.22 -2.10 1.56
CA VAL A 52 -2.42 -3.54 1.44
C VAL A 52 -3.79 -3.89 1.99
N THR A 53 -4.61 -4.56 1.21
CA THR A 53 -5.98 -4.94 1.60
C THR A 53 -6.23 -6.43 1.41
N PRO A 54 -7.02 -7.09 2.28
CA PRO A 54 -7.48 -8.45 2.06
C PRO A 54 -8.15 -8.59 0.68
N HIS A 55 -7.92 -9.72 0.02
CA HIS A 55 -8.43 -9.93 -1.34
C HIS A 55 -9.96 -9.79 -1.45
N CYS A 56 -10.70 -10.32 -0.48
CA CYS A 56 -12.17 -10.26 -0.44
C CYS A 56 -12.73 -8.83 -0.31
N LEU A 57 -11.94 -7.88 0.20
CA LEU A 57 -12.36 -6.50 0.38
C LEU A 57 -11.78 -5.57 -0.69
N PHE A 58 -10.99 -6.08 -1.63
CA PHE A 58 -10.23 -5.25 -2.57
C PHE A 58 -11.13 -4.31 -3.38
N ASP A 59 -12.18 -4.86 -4.00
CA ASP A 59 -13.09 -4.07 -4.84
C ASP A 59 -13.91 -3.06 -4.03
N HIS A 60 -14.28 -3.44 -2.80
CA HIS A 60 -14.96 -2.53 -1.87
C HIS A 60 -14.05 -1.33 -1.54
N TRP A 61 -12.80 -1.58 -1.14
CA TRP A 61 -11.82 -0.51 -0.89
C TRP A 61 -11.57 0.34 -2.12
N LEU A 62 -11.39 -0.27 -3.30
CA LEU A 62 -11.18 0.47 -4.54
C LEU A 62 -12.36 1.39 -4.87
N HIS A 63 -13.60 0.91 -4.65
CA HIS A 63 -14.81 1.70 -4.83
C HIS A 63 -14.85 2.88 -3.87
N GLU A 64 -14.63 2.64 -2.57
CA GLU A 64 -14.64 3.69 -1.53
C GLU A 64 -13.57 4.77 -1.82
N PHE A 65 -12.33 4.36 -2.15
CA PHE A 65 -11.26 5.29 -2.51
C PHE A 65 -11.61 6.11 -3.74
N LYS A 66 -12.09 5.48 -4.83
CA LYS A 66 -12.48 6.22 -6.03
C LYS A 66 -13.60 7.22 -5.76
N ARG A 67 -14.59 6.85 -4.95
CA ARG A 67 -15.72 7.71 -4.58
C ARG A 67 -15.26 8.93 -3.77
N LEU A 68 -14.32 8.76 -2.84
CA LEU A 68 -13.81 9.83 -1.99
C LEU A 68 -12.81 10.75 -2.71
N VAL A 69 -11.98 10.19 -3.60
CA VAL A 69 -10.91 10.93 -4.28
C VAL A 69 -11.41 11.75 -5.46
N ASN A 70 -12.40 11.24 -6.18
CA ASN A 70 -12.83 11.79 -7.47
C ASN A 70 -14.20 12.49 -7.33
N PRO A 71 -14.26 13.52 -6.47
CA PRO A 71 -14.16 14.87 -7.04
C PRO A 71 -13.29 15.88 -6.26
N ALA A 72 -12.77 15.56 -5.08
CA ALA A 72 -12.19 16.57 -4.17
C ALA A 72 -10.66 16.62 -4.11
N PHE A 73 -9.95 15.52 -4.40
CA PHE A 73 -8.51 15.41 -4.09
C PHE A 73 -7.62 15.06 -5.30
N GLY A 74 -8.18 14.52 -6.39
CA GLY A 74 -7.44 14.29 -7.64
C GLY A 74 -6.26 13.31 -7.53
N LEU A 75 -6.30 12.36 -6.59
CA LEU A 75 -5.22 11.38 -6.38
C LEU A 75 -5.20 10.32 -7.49
N ARG A 76 -4.01 10.00 -7.98
CA ARG A 76 -3.78 8.92 -8.94
C ARG A 76 -3.65 7.59 -8.20
N ILE A 77 -4.70 6.77 -8.30
CA ILE A 77 -4.76 5.45 -7.67
C ILE A 77 -4.38 4.37 -8.69
N ILE A 78 -3.38 3.56 -8.37
CA ILE A 78 -3.08 2.30 -9.07
C ILE A 78 -3.70 1.15 -8.29
N SER A 79 -4.49 0.32 -8.97
CA SER A 79 -5.03 -0.92 -8.41
C SER A 79 -4.26 -2.14 -8.89
N VAL A 80 -3.87 -2.99 -7.93
CA VAL A 80 -3.14 -4.24 -8.13
C VAL A 80 -3.90 -5.39 -7.44
N PRO A 81 -4.99 -5.91 -8.04
CA PRO A 81 -5.75 -7.01 -7.46
C PRO A 81 -5.03 -8.36 -7.57
N SER A 82 -4.06 -8.48 -8.49
CA SER A 82 -3.37 -9.75 -8.77
C SER A 82 -1.94 -9.55 -9.29
N CYS A 83 -1.12 -10.60 -9.17
CA CYS A 83 0.25 -10.63 -9.69
C CYS A 83 0.31 -10.43 -11.22
N ALA A 84 -0.71 -10.89 -11.96
CA ALA A 84 -0.80 -10.68 -13.40
C ALA A 84 -1.02 -9.20 -13.76
N ARG A 85 -1.70 -8.44 -12.90
CA ARG A 85 -1.78 -6.97 -13.04
C ARG A 85 -0.45 -6.33 -12.70
N LEU A 86 0.18 -6.74 -11.60
CA LEU A 86 1.47 -6.22 -11.15
C LEU A 86 2.54 -6.30 -12.25
N LYS A 87 2.66 -7.44 -12.92
CA LYS A 87 3.63 -7.68 -14.01
C LYS A 87 3.45 -6.77 -15.23
N ARG A 88 2.27 -6.16 -15.41
CA ARG A 88 1.96 -5.25 -16.53
C ARG A 88 2.19 -3.78 -16.20
N LEU A 89 2.50 -3.46 -14.95
CA LEU A 89 2.77 -2.10 -14.51
C LEU A 89 4.26 -1.79 -14.64
N THR A 90 4.58 -0.55 -14.99
CA THR A 90 5.96 -0.08 -15.09
C THR A 90 6.36 0.64 -13.82
N VAL A 91 7.67 0.75 -13.59
CA VAL A 91 8.23 1.57 -12.52
C VAL A 91 7.73 3.02 -12.62
N ALA A 92 7.66 3.57 -13.84
CA ALA A 92 7.15 4.91 -14.08
C ALA A 92 5.69 5.07 -13.61
N SER A 93 4.84 4.05 -13.74
CA SER A 93 3.49 4.07 -13.20
C SER A 93 3.51 4.17 -11.66
N PHE A 94 4.36 3.41 -10.98
CA PHE A 94 4.48 3.46 -9.52
C PHE A 94 5.04 4.79 -9.00
N LEU A 95 5.94 5.43 -9.74
CA LEU A 95 6.46 6.76 -9.42
C LEU A 95 5.43 7.87 -9.65
N ALA A 96 4.51 7.66 -10.59
CA ALA A 96 3.42 8.56 -10.89
C ALA A 96 2.15 8.27 -10.05
N ALA A 97 2.17 7.34 -9.10
CA ALA A 97 1.01 7.07 -8.26
C ALA A 97 1.04 7.94 -7.01
N ASP A 98 -0.12 8.39 -6.54
CA ASP A 98 -0.27 8.94 -5.19
C ASP A 98 -0.67 7.81 -4.22
N VAL A 99 -1.41 6.80 -4.72
CA VAL A 99 -1.85 5.63 -3.96
C VAL A 99 -1.66 4.36 -4.77
N VAL A 100 -1.10 3.34 -4.15
CA VAL A 100 -1.01 1.98 -4.69
C VAL A 100 -1.85 1.07 -3.80
N LEU A 101 -3.00 0.63 -4.30
CA LEU A 101 -3.86 -0.33 -3.63
C LEU A 101 -3.53 -1.74 -4.13
N VAL A 102 -2.99 -2.59 -3.25
CA VAL A 102 -2.56 -3.95 -3.58
C VAL A 102 -3.32 -4.98 -2.75
N SER A 103 -3.73 -6.07 -3.39
CA SER A 103 -4.27 -7.22 -2.67
C SER A 103 -3.15 -7.92 -1.90
N SER A 104 -3.40 -8.28 -0.64
CA SER A 104 -2.45 -9.04 0.19
C SER A 104 -1.92 -10.27 -0.53
N ARG A 105 -2.73 -10.95 -1.35
CA ARG A 105 -2.33 -12.10 -2.19
C ARG A 105 -1.12 -11.85 -3.09
N CYS A 106 -0.86 -10.61 -3.49
CA CYS A 106 0.34 -10.29 -4.28
C CYS A 106 1.64 -10.36 -3.48
N LEU A 107 1.53 -10.37 -2.14
CA LEU A 107 2.64 -10.34 -1.20
C LEU A 107 2.83 -11.69 -0.49
N LEU A 108 1.95 -12.68 -0.75
CA LEU A 108 1.94 -14.01 -0.12
C LEU A 108 2.78 -15.07 -0.85
N SER A 109 3.78 -14.67 -1.64
CA SER A 109 4.70 -15.66 -2.22
C SER A 109 5.91 -15.86 -1.32
N ASP A 110 6.42 -17.10 -1.25
CA ASP A 110 7.64 -17.42 -0.49
C ASP A 110 8.83 -16.53 -0.88
N ALA A 111 8.93 -16.18 -2.16
CA ALA A 111 9.94 -15.26 -2.65
C ALA A 111 9.79 -13.84 -2.07
N TYR A 112 8.56 -13.37 -1.90
CA TYR A 112 8.27 -12.06 -1.32
C TYR A 112 8.46 -12.07 0.20
N GLN A 113 8.07 -13.16 0.87
CA GLN A 113 8.35 -13.37 2.30
C GLN A 113 9.86 -13.42 2.55
N ALA A 114 10.62 -14.19 1.77
CA ALA A 114 12.08 -14.26 1.87
C ALA A 114 12.77 -12.91 1.61
N LEU A 115 12.27 -12.12 0.66
CA LEU A 115 12.76 -10.77 0.43
C LEU A 115 12.36 -9.82 1.58
N GLY A 116 11.12 -9.90 2.05
CA GLY A 116 10.62 -9.13 3.18
C GLY A 116 11.41 -9.40 4.45
N ASP A 117 11.68 -10.66 4.76
CA ASP A 117 12.50 -11.11 5.90
C ASP A 117 13.96 -10.66 5.78
N ARG A 118 14.48 -10.51 4.55
CA ARG A 118 15.81 -9.93 4.31
C ARG A 118 15.85 -8.41 4.46
N LEU A 119 14.77 -7.73 4.11
CA LEU A 119 14.66 -6.27 4.12
C LEU A 119 14.18 -5.70 5.46
N SER A 120 13.52 -6.53 6.27
CA SER A 120 13.03 -6.20 7.61
C SER A 120 13.73 -7.07 8.67
N LYS A 121 13.40 -6.91 9.95
CA LYS A 121 13.86 -7.88 10.97
C LYS A 121 13.16 -9.21 10.71
N PRO A 122 13.87 -10.35 10.71
CA PRO A 122 13.26 -11.66 10.48
C PRO A 122 12.14 -11.91 11.50
N GLY A 123 10.94 -12.28 11.02
CA GLY A 123 9.82 -12.68 11.88
C GLY A 123 8.48 -11.98 11.62
N LEU A 124 8.37 -11.04 10.66
CA LEU A 124 7.08 -10.47 10.28
C LEU A 124 6.30 -11.46 9.41
N ARG A 125 5.48 -12.31 10.02
CA ARG A 125 4.58 -13.23 9.30
C ARG A 125 3.31 -12.49 8.89
N ILE A 126 3.02 -12.42 7.60
CA ILE A 126 1.72 -11.99 7.09
C ILE A 126 0.75 -13.15 7.38
N TRP A 127 -0.20 -12.93 8.30
CA TRP A 127 -1.15 -13.96 8.74
C TRP A 127 -2.44 -13.83 7.91
N ASP A 128 -2.73 -14.86 7.13
CA ASP A 128 -4.00 -14.95 6.39
C ASP A 128 -4.99 -15.67 7.29
N GLY A 129 -5.82 -14.90 8.00
CA GLY A 129 -6.92 -15.47 8.77
C GLY A 129 -7.97 -16.07 7.84
N GLU A 130 -7.78 -17.32 7.41
CA GLU A 130 -8.91 -18.19 7.06
C GLU A 130 -9.58 -18.59 8.40
N PRO A 131 -10.84 -18.20 8.66
CA PRO A 131 -11.56 -18.70 9.82
C PRO A 131 -11.96 -20.16 9.55
N GLY A 132 -11.02 -21.07 9.77
CA GLY A 132 -11.25 -22.51 9.84
C GLY A 132 -11.73 -22.92 11.22
N GLU A 133 -12.99 -23.35 11.27
CA GLU A 133 -13.54 -24.45 12.08
C GLU A 133 -12.78 -24.81 13.37
N ARG A 134 -13.39 -24.43 14.51
CA ARG A 134 -13.23 -25.13 15.78
C ARG A 134 -14.57 -25.67 16.22
#